data_AF-A0A1N6TE17-F1
#
_entry.id   AF-A0A1N6TE17-F1
#
_cell.length_a   1.000
_cell.length_b   1.000
_cell.length_c   1.000
_cell.angle_alpha   90.00
_cell.angle_beta   90.00
_cell.angle_gamma   90.00
#
_symmetry.space_group_name_H-M   'P 1'
#
loop_
_entity.id
_entity.type
_entity.pdbx_description
1 polymer ?
#
loop_
_entity_poly.entity_id
_entity_poly.type
_entity_poly.pdbx_seq_one_letter_code
_entity_poly.pdbx_strand_id
1 'polypeptide(L)'
;MSKKLVLALTMILVLAISAGVMAQTEITVWYHSGRGAERAVTQDQVKRFNEMQDEVYVNLVELPEGSYNEQVQAAAVANDLPDVLDLDGPYVANYAWSGYLHPLEEYMSEEMKNDFLPSIMSQGTYNDHVYAL
;
A
#
# COMPACT_ATOMS: atom_id res chain seq x y z
N MET A 1 12.32 -35.12 -37.71
CA MET A 1 11.35 -34.02 -37.46
C MET A 1 11.41 -33.06 -38.63
N SER A 2 10.29 -32.72 -39.27
CA SER A 2 10.32 -31.84 -40.46
C SER A 2 10.62 -30.40 -40.02
N LYS A 3 11.37 -29.64 -40.84
CA LYS A 3 11.72 -28.23 -40.54
C LYS A 3 10.48 -27.36 -40.28
N LYS A 4 9.34 -27.71 -40.91
CA LYS A 4 8.04 -27.07 -40.70
C LYS A 4 7.46 -27.33 -39.29
N LEU A 5 7.69 -28.51 -38.74
CA LEU A 5 7.25 -28.87 -37.39
C LEU A 5 8.08 -28.15 -36.31
N VAL A 6 9.39 -27.99 -36.55
CA VAL A 6 10.29 -27.20 -35.66
C VAL A 6 9.88 -25.73 -35.67
N LEU A 7 9.66 -25.14 -36.86
CA LEU A 7 9.27 -23.73 -36.96
C LEU A 7 7.94 -23.43 -36.27
N ALA A 8 6.94 -24.31 -36.44
CA ALA A 8 5.63 -24.16 -35.79
C ALA A 8 5.72 -24.26 -34.26
N LEU A 9 6.53 -25.19 -33.72
CA LEU A 9 6.75 -25.31 -32.27
C LEU A 9 7.45 -24.07 -31.70
N THR A 10 8.41 -23.50 -32.43
CA THR A 10 9.16 -22.33 -31.98
C THR A 10 8.27 -21.07 -31.96
N MET A 11 7.36 -20.94 -32.93
CA MET A 11 6.42 -19.81 -33.01
C MET A 11 5.35 -19.86 -31.90
N ILE A 12 4.88 -21.05 -31.53
CA ILE A 12 3.95 -21.25 -30.41
C ILE A 12 4.63 -20.92 -29.07
N LEU A 13 5.90 -21.29 -28.90
CA LEU A 13 6.65 -20.98 -27.68
C LEU A 13 6.86 -19.46 -27.49
N VAL A 14 7.11 -18.73 -28.57
CA VAL A 14 7.25 -17.25 -28.53
C VAL A 14 5.91 -16.56 -28.21
N LEU A 15 4.79 -17.08 -28.72
CA LEU A 15 3.44 -16.55 -28.42
C LEU A 15 2.97 -16.86 -26.99
N ALA A 16 3.42 -17.96 -26.39
CA ALA A 16 3.12 -18.31 -25.00
C ALA A 16 3.88 -17.44 -23.99
N ILE A 17 5.03 -16.88 -24.36
CA ILE A 17 5.83 -15.97 -23.51
C ILE A 17 5.27 -14.53 -23.55
N SER A 18 4.45 -14.19 -24.55
CA SER A 18 3.77 -12.88 -24.66
C SER A 18 2.45 -12.77 -23.91
N ALA A 19 2.08 -13.75 -23.09
CA ALA A 19 1.10 -13.52 -22.03
C ALA A 19 1.77 -12.56 -21.04
N GLY A 20 1.45 -11.27 -21.15
CA GLY A 20 2.15 -10.20 -20.45
C GLY A 20 2.23 -10.52 -18.96
N VAL A 21 3.45 -10.72 -18.47
CA VAL A 21 3.76 -10.48 -17.07
C VAL A 21 3.55 -8.98 -16.88
N MET A 22 2.34 -8.59 -16.48
CA MET A 22 2.11 -7.26 -15.93
C MET A 22 3.02 -7.17 -14.72
N ALA A 23 3.99 -6.25 -14.74
CA ALA A 23 4.84 -6.04 -13.57
C ALA A 23 3.94 -5.64 -12.41
N GLN A 24 4.00 -6.41 -11.32
CA GLN A 24 3.23 -6.15 -10.11
C GLN A 24 3.63 -4.78 -9.55
N THR A 25 2.66 -3.94 -9.20
CA THR A 25 2.91 -2.61 -8.63
C THR A 25 3.34 -2.78 -7.18
N GLU A 26 4.59 -2.45 -6.86
CA GLU A 26 5.06 -2.45 -5.48
C GLU A 26 4.57 -1.19 -4.75
N ILE A 27 4.01 -1.38 -3.55
CA ILE A 27 3.57 -0.33 -2.64
C ILE A 27 4.32 -0.53 -1.32
N THR A 28 5.04 0.50 -0.88
CA THR A 28 5.74 0.50 0.40
C THR A 28 4.81 0.98 1.50
N VAL A 29 4.74 0.22 2.59
CA VAL A 29 3.91 0.55 3.75
C VAL A 29 4.78 0.62 4.99
N TRP A 30 4.80 1.76 5.68
CA TRP A 30 5.39 1.86 7.00
C TRP A 30 4.31 1.75 8.05
N TYR A 31 4.55 0.94 9.08
CA TYR A 31 3.56 0.65 10.10
C TYR A 31 4.15 0.61 11.51
N HIS A 32 3.34 0.87 12.53
CA HIS A 32 3.68 0.50 13.89
C HIS A 32 3.66 -1.02 13.98
N SER A 33 4.86 -1.61 13.96
CA SER A 33 5.08 -3.05 13.93
C SER A 33 4.61 -3.77 15.18
N GLY A 34 4.37 -3.04 16.27
CA GLY A 34 3.93 -3.61 17.52
C GLY A 34 4.92 -4.66 18.04
N ARG A 35 4.43 -5.63 18.81
CA ARG A 35 5.29 -6.68 19.39
C ARG A 35 4.65 -8.06 19.34
N GLY A 36 5.48 -9.08 19.10
CA GLY A 36 5.07 -10.48 19.25
C GLY A 36 3.92 -10.86 18.33
N ALA A 37 2.76 -11.17 18.92
CA ALA A 37 1.59 -11.67 18.18
C ALA A 37 0.99 -10.63 17.22
N GLU A 38 0.98 -9.36 17.62
CA GLU A 38 0.48 -8.27 16.76
C GLU A 38 1.27 -8.20 15.45
N ARG A 39 2.60 -8.12 15.55
CA ARG A 39 3.50 -8.14 14.40
C ARG A 39 3.24 -9.33 13.48
N ALA A 40 3.13 -10.52 14.07
CA ALA A 40 2.94 -11.76 13.31
C ALA A 40 1.60 -11.75 12.55
N VAL A 41 0.54 -11.23 13.16
CA VAL A 41 -0.77 -11.10 12.51
C VAL A 41 -0.73 -10.10 11.36
N THR A 42 -0.10 -8.93 11.54
CA THR A 42 0.00 -7.93 10.47
C THR A 42 0.82 -8.46 9.28
N GLN A 43 1.94 -9.13 9.55
CA GLN A 43 2.75 -9.77 8.50
C GLN A 43 1.97 -10.84 7.74
N ASP A 44 1.17 -11.65 8.45
CA ASP A 44 0.32 -12.68 7.85
C ASP A 44 -0.85 -12.08 7.04
N GLN A 45 -1.42 -10.95 7.47
CA GLN A 45 -2.41 -10.19 6.70
C GLN A 45 -1.84 -9.69 5.37
N VAL A 46 -0.65 -9.06 5.40
CA VAL A 46 0.03 -8.59 4.18
C VAL A 46 0.39 -9.76 3.27
N LYS A 47 0.87 -10.87 3.84
CA LYS A 47 1.15 -12.10 3.07
C LYS A 47 -0.10 -12.59 2.34
N ARG A 48 -1.25 -12.69 3.02
CA ARG A 48 -2.51 -13.09 2.38
C ARG A 48 -2.96 -12.11 1.29
N PHE A 49 -2.79 -10.80 1.50
CA PHE A 49 -3.11 -9.79 0.50
C PHE A 49 -2.24 -9.92 -0.77
N ASN A 50 -0.95 -10.19 -0.59
CA ASN A 50 -0.03 -10.41 -1.71
C ASN A 50 -0.29 -11.75 -2.44
N GLU A 51 -0.89 -12.74 -1.78
CA GLU A 51 -1.20 -14.05 -2.37
C GLU A 51 -2.59 -14.12 -3.02
N MET A 52 -3.51 -13.20 -2.71
CA MET A 52 -4.88 -13.23 -3.25
C MET A 52 -5.03 -12.58 -4.63
N GLN A 53 -3.99 -11.90 -5.14
CA GLN A 53 -3.98 -11.18 -6.41
C GLN A 53 -2.54 -10.95 -6.90
N ASP A 54 -2.35 -10.65 -8.19
CA ASP A 54 -1.04 -10.46 -8.85
C ASP A 54 -0.79 -9.01 -9.33
N GLU A 55 -1.64 -8.05 -8.96
CA GLU A 55 -1.60 -6.66 -9.42
C GLU A 55 -0.74 -5.75 -8.52
N VAL A 56 -0.80 -5.94 -7.19
CA VAL A 56 -0.13 -5.13 -6.18
C VAL A 56 0.72 -6.00 -5.27
N TYR A 57 1.94 -5.57 -4.98
CA TYR A 57 2.80 -6.19 -3.97
C TYR A 57 3.02 -5.20 -2.83
N VAL A 58 2.53 -5.53 -1.64
CA VAL A 58 2.77 -4.72 -0.44
C VAL A 58 4.10 -5.11 0.19
N ASN A 59 5.03 -4.16 0.19
CA ASN A 59 6.29 -4.22 0.92
C ASN A 59 6.12 -3.55 2.30
N LEU A 60 5.87 -4.38 3.30
CA LEU A 60 5.67 -3.93 4.69
C LEU A 60 7.02 -3.71 5.38
N VAL A 61 7.33 -2.46 5.71
CA VAL A 61 8.61 -2.06 6.31
C VAL A 61 8.47 -1.95 7.83
N GLU A 62 9.23 -2.77 8.54
CA GLU A 62 9.36 -2.68 9.99
C GLU A 62 10.39 -1.60 10.36
N LEU A 63 9.91 -0.50 10.94
CA LEU A 63 10.76 0.53 11.53
C LEU A 63 10.92 0.32 13.05
N PRO A 64 12.00 0.84 13.66
CA PRO A 64 12.13 0.85 15.10
C PRO A 64 10.97 1.61 15.79
N GLU A 65 10.14 0.90 16.56
CA GLU A 65 8.96 1.44 17.26
C GLU A 65 9.24 2.70 18.07
N GLY A 66 10.35 2.70 18.83
CA GLY A 66 10.68 3.80 19.73
C GLY A 66 10.99 5.12 19.04
N SER A 67 11.15 5.11 17.72
CA SER A 67 11.47 6.28 16.90
C SER A 67 10.62 6.35 15.62
N TYR A 68 9.44 5.71 15.59
CA TYR A 68 8.61 5.67 14.37
C TYR A 68 8.24 7.08 13.89
N ASN A 69 7.60 7.88 14.76
CA ASN A 69 7.16 9.24 14.43
C ASN A 69 8.33 10.17 14.05
N GLU A 70 9.49 10.01 14.68
CA GLU A 70 10.69 10.79 14.38
C GLU A 70 11.24 10.44 12.98
N GLN A 71 11.17 9.16 12.59
CA GLN A 71 11.55 8.72 11.24
C GLN A 71 10.55 9.19 10.19
N VAL A 72 9.24 9.13 10.45
CA VAL A 72 8.20 9.67 9.56
C VAL A 72 8.41 11.17 9.37
N GLN A 73 8.65 11.92 10.44
CA GLN A 73 8.91 13.36 10.35
C GLN A 73 10.18 13.68 9.53
N ALA A 74 11.26 12.94 9.76
CA ALA A 74 12.49 13.11 9.00
C ALA A 74 12.29 12.80 7.51
N ALA A 75 11.57 11.73 7.19
CA ALA A 75 11.22 11.34 5.83
C ALA A 75 10.32 12.37 5.13
N ALA A 76 9.35 12.96 5.85
CA ALA A 76 8.52 14.04 5.33
C ALA A 76 9.36 15.26 4.92
N VAL A 77 10.31 15.67 5.77
CA VAL A 77 11.22 16.79 5.46
C VAL A 77 12.17 16.45 4.30
N ALA A 78 12.57 15.18 4.17
CA ALA A 78 13.43 14.69 3.10
C ALA A 78 12.69 14.40 1.79
N ASN A 79 11.35 14.50 1.77
CA ASN A 79 10.49 14.07 0.67
C ASN A 79 10.72 12.61 0.27
N ASP A 80 10.78 11.73 1.28
CA ASP A 80 11.11 10.30 1.19
C ASP A 80 10.09 9.44 1.98
N LEU A 81 8.82 9.90 2.04
CA LEU A 81 7.73 9.14 2.66
C LEU A 81 7.38 7.90 1.82
N PRO A 82 6.88 6.82 2.45
CA PRO A 82 6.36 5.66 1.73
C PRO A 82 5.03 5.99 1.06
N ASP A 83 4.52 5.05 0.27
CA ASP A 83 3.22 5.17 -0.40
C ASP A 83 2.05 5.14 0.61
N VAL A 84 2.17 4.37 1.69
CA VAL A 84 1.17 4.30 2.77
C VAL A 84 1.82 4.38 4.14
N LEU A 85 1.23 5.18 5.02
CA LEU A 85 1.66 5.39 6.41
C LEU A 85 0.57 4.94 7.38
N ASP A 86 0.96 4.17 8.38
CA ASP A 86 0.26 4.13 9.66
C ASP A 86 0.59 5.41 10.45
N LEU A 87 -0.30 6.39 10.42
CA LEU A 87 -0.07 7.72 10.98
C LEU A 87 -0.93 7.94 12.23
N ASP A 88 -0.30 8.27 13.36
CA ASP A 88 -1.06 8.57 14.57
C ASP A 88 -2.02 9.75 14.34
N GLY A 89 -3.27 9.59 14.79
CA GLY A 89 -4.35 10.57 14.60
C GLY A 89 -3.99 12.04 14.91
N PRO A 90 -3.21 12.38 15.97
CA PRO A 90 -2.79 13.75 16.24
C PRO A 90 -1.96 14.42 15.11
N TYR A 91 -1.33 13.66 14.22
CA TYR A 91 -0.51 14.19 13.13
C TYR A 91 -1.28 14.39 11.82
N VAL A 92 -2.42 13.72 11.61
CA VAL A 92 -3.15 13.70 10.33
C VAL A 92 -3.39 15.12 9.79
N ALA A 93 -4.00 15.99 10.60
CA ALA A 93 -4.31 17.36 10.18
C ALA A 93 -3.05 18.19 9.84
N ASN A 94 -1.94 17.97 10.54
CA ASN A 94 -0.69 18.69 10.27
C ASN A 94 -0.05 18.21 8.97
N TYR A 95 -0.07 16.91 8.69
CA TYR A 95 0.51 16.33 7.47
C TYR A 95 -0.35 16.66 6.24
N ALA A 96 -1.67 16.64 6.39
CA ALA A 96 -2.59 17.12 5.36
C ALA A 96 -2.36 18.61 5.04
N TRP A 97 -2.29 19.47 6.05
CA TRP A 97 -1.98 20.90 5.87
C TRP A 97 -0.61 21.14 5.20
N SER A 98 0.38 20.31 5.54
CA SER A 98 1.74 20.40 4.98
C SER A 98 1.84 19.85 3.54
N GLY A 99 0.78 19.22 3.02
CA GLY A 99 0.76 18.66 1.68
C GLY A 99 1.47 17.30 1.55
N TYR A 100 1.65 16.58 2.65
CA TYR A 100 2.29 15.26 2.66
C TYR A 100 1.33 14.10 2.42
N LEU A 101 0.01 14.32 2.55
CA LEU A 101 -1.01 13.30 2.37
C LEU A 101 -1.85 13.54 1.12
N HIS A 102 -2.24 12.47 0.45
CA HIS A 102 -3.16 12.49 -0.68
C HIS A 102 -4.61 12.30 -0.20
N PRO A 103 -5.58 13.11 -0.67
CA PRO A 103 -6.99 12.90 -0.35
C PRO A 103 -7.51 11.55 -0.84
N LEU A 104 -8.32 10.88 -0.03
CA LEU A 104 -8.76 9.51 -0.25
C LEU A 104 -10.20 9.41 -0.77
N GLU A 105 -10.99 10.49 -0.70
CA GLU A 105 -12.42 10.42 -0.94
C GLU A 105 -12.83 9.90 -2.34
N GLU A 106 -11.95 10.03 -3.34
CA GLU A 106 -12.16 9.51 -4.70
C GLU A 106 -12.06 7.99 -4.78
N TYR A 107 -11.35 7.35 -3.84
CA TYR A 107 -11.18 5.90 -3.75
C TYR A 107 -12.22 5.24 -2.85
N MET A 108 -13.07 6.02 -2.19
CA MET A 108 -14.03 5.53 -1.20
C MET A 108 -15.44 5.43 -1.78
N SER A 109 -16.00 4.23 -1.75
CA SER A 109 -17.44 4.05 -2.02
C SER A 109 -18.28 4.61 -0.85
N GLU A 110 -19.53 4.96 -1.13
CA GLU A 110 -20.47 5.38 -0.07
C GLU A 110 -20.72 4.26 0.95
N GLU A 111 -20.70 3.01 0.53
CA GLU A 111 -20.78 1.85 1.43
C GLU A 111 -19.59 1.82 2.40
N MET A 112 -18.37 1.99 1.88
CA MET A 112 -17.16 2.04 2.69
C MET A 112 -17.19 3.21 3.69
N LYS A 113 -17.57 4.42 3.26
CA LYS A 113 -17.67 5.59 4.16
C LYS A 113 -18.65 5.35 5.31
N ASN A 114 -19.74 4.63 5.05
CA ASN A 114 -20.76 4.33 6.05
C ASN A 114 -20.39 3.15 6.98
N ASP A 115 -19.38 2.36 6.63
CA ASP A 115 -18.87 1.25 7.46
C ASP A 115 -17.91 1.74 8.57
N PHE A 116 -17.33 2.93 8.40
CA PHE A 116 -16.48 3.55 9.42
C PHE A 116 -17.27 4.22 10.54
N LEU A 117 -16.73 4.18 11.75
CA LEU A 117 -17.27 4.95 12.87
C LEU A 117 -17.17 6.46 12.57
N PRO A 118 -18.19 7.27 12.90
CA PRO A 118 -18.16 8.72 12.64
C PRO A 118 -16.95 9.43 13.28
N SER A 119 -16.45 8.93 14.41
CA SER A 119 -15.26 9.48 15.07
C SER A 119 -13.97 9.28 14.27
N ILE A 120 -13.86 8.15 13.56
CA ILE A 120 -12.71 7.83 12.71
C ILE A 120 -12.72 8.71 11.47
N MET A 121 -13.88 8.80 10.80
CA MET A 121 -14.06 9.72 9.68
C MET A 121 -13.76 11.17 10.06
N SER A 122 -14.21 11.61 11.25
CA SER A 122 -13.92 12.95 11.76
C SER A 122 -12.42 13.17 12.01
N GLN A 123 -11.73 12.19 12.60
CA GLN A 123 -10.28 12.28 12.85
C GLN A 123 -9.46 12.30 11.55
N GLY A 124 -9.89 11.54 10.54
CA GLY A 124 -9.25 11.47 9.23
C GLY A 124 -9.55 12.66 8.31
N THR A 125 -10.52 13.52 8.65
CA THR A 125 -10.96 14.63 7.80
C THR A 125 -10.25 15.93 8.15
N TYR A 126 -9.70 16.61 7.13
CA TYR A 126 -9.14 17.95 7.25
C TYR A 126 -9.63 18.82 6.09
N ASN A 127 -10.14 20.01 6.39
CA ASN A 127 -10.62 20.97 5.38
C ASN A 127 -11.57 20.34 4.33
N ASP A 128 -12.56 19.58 4.80
CA ASP A 128 -13.57 18.87 4.01
C ASP A 128 -13.06 17.72 3.10
N HIS A 129 -11.80 17.29 3.28
CA HIS A 129 -11.19 16.16 2.57
C HIS A 129 -10.78 15.04 3.54
N VAL A 130 -10.87 13.78 3.10
CA VAL A 130 -10.52 12.61 3.92
C VAL A 130 -9.08 12.22 3.61
N TYR A 131 -8.19 12.19 4.60
CA TYR A 131 -6.77 11.87 4.41
C TYR A 131 -6.32 10.60 5.12
N ALA A 132 -7.10 10.10 6.08
CA ALA A 132 -6.82 8.89 6.85
C ALA A 132 -8.12 8.16 7.20
N LEU A 133 -8.02 6.86 7.47
CA LEU A 133 -9.12 5.93 7.77
C LEU A 133 -8.83 5.12 9.04
#